data_AF-A0A0M4BM12-F1
#
_entry.id   AF-A0A0M4BM12-F1
#
_cell.length_a   1.000
_cell.length_b   1.000
_cell.length_c   1.000
_cell.angle_alpha   90.00
_cell.angle_beta   90.00
_cell.angle_gamma   90.00
#
_symmetry.space_group_name_H-M   'P 1'
#
loop_
_entity.id
_entity.type
_entity.pdbx_description
1 polymer ?
#
loop_
_entity_poly.entity_id
_entity_poly.type
_entity_poly.pdbx_seq_one_letter_code
_entity_poly.pdbx_strand_id
1 'polypeptide(L)'
;GWLQCDPGPLFKPEYFTLPEWIPEWFPWKEVSILPVQWHAMCLGLFASIIAPFGGFFASGFKRVFKVKDFGDSIPGHGGITDRMDCQMVMAVSAYIYHQSFVVPQSISVEMILDQILTNLTFEEQHALYTKLGEIIQERLVGRS
;
A
#
# COMPACT_ATOMS: atom_id res chain seq x y z
N GLY A 1 6.14 -2.91 -32.32
CA GLY A 1 5.57 -4.19 -31.88
C GLY A 1 4.96 -3.97 -30.52
N TRP A 2 3.70 -4.33 -30.32
CA TRP A 2 3.04 -4.18 -29.02
C TRP A 2 3.66 -5.18 -28.03
N LEU A 3 4.20 -4.69 -26.91
CA LEU A 3 4.70 -5.51 -25.82
C LEU A 3 3.49 -6.24 -25.21
N GLN A 4 3.35 -7.55 -25.47
CA GLN A 4 2.48 -8.40 -24.69
C GLN A 4 3.17 -8.62 -23.34
N CYS A 5 2.87 -7.77 -22.36
CA CYS A 5 3.18 -8.02 -20.96
C CYS A 5 2.00 -8.71 -20.30
N ASP A 6 2.27 -9.80 -19.57
CA ASP A 6 1.28 -10.39 -18.69
C ASP A 6 0.91 -9.36 -17.59
N PRO A 7 -0.38 -9.07 -17.39
CA PRO A 7 -0.79 -8.18 -16.32
C PRO A 7 -0.38 -8.76 -14.96
N GLY A 8 0.03 -7.88 -14.04
CA GLY A 8 0.37 -8.27 -12.67
C GLY A 8 -0.80 -8.97 -11.96
N PRO A 9 -0.53 -9.74 -10.90
CA PRO A 9 -1.56 -10.56 -10.22
C PRO A 9 -2.76 -9.73 -9.74
N LEU A 10 -2.57 -8.46 -9.37
CA LEU A 10 -3.63 -7.54 -8.95
C LEU A 10 -4.69 -7.27 -10.03
N PHE A 11 -4.32 -7.43 -11.30
CA PHE A 11 -5.17 -7.18 -12.47
C PHE A 11 -5.68 -8.48 -13.11
N LYS A 12 -5.44 -9.63 -12.47
CA LYS A 12 -6.03 -10.91 -12.88
C LYS A 12 -7.36 -11.11 -12.14
N PRO A 13 -8.45 -11.48 -12.84
CA PRO A 13 -9.73 -11.68 -12.19
C PRO A 13 -9.73 -12.93 -11.32
N GLU A 14 -10.26 -12.80 -10.11
CA GLU A 14 -10.61 -13.93 -9.24
C GLU A 14 -12.11 -14.21 -9.37
N TYR A 15 -12.47 -15.49 -9.47
CA TYR A 15 -13.85 -15.93 -9.66
C TYR A 15 -14.42 -16.38 -8.32
N PHE A 16 -15.43 -15.67 -7.83
CA PHE A 16 -16.15 -16.04 -6.62
C PHE A 16 -17.49 -16.68 -6.98
N THR A 17 -17.74 -17.87 -6.42
CA THR A 17 -19.05 -18.51 -6.49
C THR A 17 -19.99 -17.83 -5.51
N LEU A 18 -21.21 -17.56 -5.95
CA LEU A 18 -22.18 -16.87 -5.12
C LEU A 18 -22.68 -17.80 -4.00
N PRO A 19 -22.84 -17.26 -2.77
CA PRO A 19 -23.31 -18.03 -1.63
C PRO A 19 -24.78 -18.49 -1.82
N GLU A 20 -25.13 -19.63 -1.21
CA GLU A 20 -26.41 -20.33 -1.42
C GLU A 20 -27.69 -19.53 -1.06
N TRP A 21 -27.56 -18.40 -0.36
CA TRP A 21 -28.68 -17.53 -0.04
C TRP A 21 -29.15 -16.67 -1.24
N ILE A 22 -28.39 -16.66 -2.34
CA ILE A 22 -28.77 -15.91 -3.55
C ILE A 22 -29.91 -16.65 -4.28
N PRO A 23 -31.03 -15.97 -4.56
CA PRO A 23 -32.16 -16.59 -5.23
C PRO A 23 -31.81 -17.14 -6.62
N GLU A 24 -32.40 -18.28 -6.99
CA GLU A 24 -32.20 -18.92 -8.30
C GLU A 24 -32.62 -18.05 -9.51
N TRP A 25 -33.47 -17.04 -9.29
CA TRP A 25 -33.85 -16.10 -10.35
C TRP A 25 -32.73 -15.12 -10.73
N PHE A 26 -31.65 -15.08 -9.95
CA PHE A 26 -30.50 -14.22 -10.23
C PHE A 26 -29.64 -14.84 -11.35
N PRO A 27 -29.43 -14.14 -12.48
CA PRO A 27 -28.85 -14.75 -13.68
C PRO A 27 -27.35 -15.02 -13.62
N TRP A 28 -26.65 -14.51 -12.59
CA TRP A 28 -25.20 -14.63 -12.46
C TRP A 28 -24.94 -15.65 -11.35
N LYS A 29 -24.15 -16.70 -11.61
CA LYS A 29 -23.73 -17.68 -10.60
C LYS A 29 -22.30 -17.44 -10.11
N GLU A 30 -21.52 -16.76 -10.92
CA GLU A 30 -20.12 -16.44 -10.67
C GLU A 30 -19.89 -14.95 -10.93
N VAL A 31 -19.06 -14.32 -10.10
CA VAL A 31 -18.66 -12.93 -10.27
C VAL A 31 -17.15 -12.87 -10.38
N SER A 32 -16.66 -12.25 -11.46
CA SER A 32 -15.24 -11.96 -11.63
C SER A 32 -14.92 -10.63 -10.94
N ILE A 33 -14.11 -10.66 -9.89
CA ILE A 33 -13.68 -9.47 -9.17
C ILE A 33 -12.16 -9.36 -9.33
N LEU A 34 -11.68 -8.17 -9.70
CA LEU A 34 -10.24 -7.93 -9.72
C LEU A 34 -9.80 -7.49 -8.32
N PRO A 35 -8.70 -8.01 -7.76
CA PRO A 35 -8.18 -7.58 -6.47
C PRO A 35 -7.99 -6.07 -6.35
N VAL A 36 -7.64 -5.38 -7.44
CA VAL A 36 -7.54 -3.91 -7.48
C VAL A 36 -8.85 -3.20 -7.08
N GLN A 37 -10.01 -3.79 -7.39
CA GLN A 37 -11.31 -3.21 -7.07
C GLN A 37 -11.55 -3.21 -5.55
N TRP A 38 -11.06 -4.23 -4.84
CA TRP A 38 -11.14 -4.28 -3.38
C TRP A 38 -10.35 -3.13 -2.75
N HIS A 39 -9.11 -2.92 -3.19
CA HIS A 39 -8.30 -1.79 -2.73
C HIS A 39 -8.92 -0.44 -3.07
N ALA A 40 -9.49 -0.29 -4.27
CA ALA A 40 -10.19 0.92 -4.67
C ALA A 40 -11.40 1.21 -3.78
N MET A 41 -12.18 0.19 -3.41
CA MET A 41 -13.29 0.34 -2.46
C MET A 41 -12.79 0.75 -1.07
N CYS A 42 -11.74 0.11 -0.55
CA CYS A 42 -11.16 0.48 0.75
C CYS A 42 -10.64 1.93 0.77
N LEU A 43 -9.87 2.33 -0.26
CA LEU A 43 -9.35 3.69 -0.39
C LEU A 43 -10.48 4.71 -0.58
N GLY A 44 -11.51 4.37 -1.36
CA GLY A 44 -12.68 5.22 -1.57
C GLY A 44 -13.48 5.44 -0.30
N LEU A 45 -13.71 4.39 0.49
CA LEU A 45 -14.39 4.49 1.78
C LEU A 45 -13.57 5.34 2.76
N PHE A 46 -12.27 5.07 2.86
CA PHE A 46 -11.36 5.87 3.68
C PHE A 46 -11.37 7.35 3.27
N ALA A 47 -11.27 7.63 1.98
CA ALA A 47 -11.31 8.99 1.44
C ALA A 47 -12.61 9.70 1.80
N SER A 48 -13.76 9.03 1.66
CA SER A 48 -15.07 9.62 1.96
C SER A 48 -15.22 10.06 3.42
N ILE A 49 -14.58 9.33 4.34
CA ILE A 49 -14.64 9.60 5.78
C ILE A 49 -13.58 10.63 6.19
N ILE A 50 -12.35 10.50 5.69
CA ILE A 50 -11.19 11.25 6.19
C ILE A 50 -10.95 12.58 5.45
N ALA A 51 -11.25 12.67 4.15
CA ALA A 51 -11.03 13.89 3.37
C ALA A 51 -11.73 15.13 3.96
N PRO A 52 -12.96 15.06 4.49
CA PRO A 52 -13.61 16.19 5.16
C PRO A 52 -12.82 16.73 6.36
N PHE A 53 -12.11 15.86 7.10
CA PHE A 53 -11.32 16.27 8.27
C PHE A 53 -10.05 17.03 7.89
N GLY A 54 -9.45 16.77 6.73
CA GLY A 54 -8.28 17.52 6.25
C GLY A 54 -8.52 19.02 6.16
N GLY A 55 -9.66 19.42 5.59
CA GLY A 55 -10.07 20.83 5.50
C GLY A 55 -10.34 21.48 6.87
N PHE A 56 -10.86 20.71 7.83
CA PHE A 56 -11.07 21.20 9.19
C PHE A 56 -9.73 21.50 9.91
N PHE A 57 -8.72 20.64 9.75
CA PHE A 57 -7.39 20.86 10.34
C PHE A 57 -6.72 22.13 9.80
N ALA A 58 -6.75 22.32 8.48
CA ALA A 58 -6.20 23.53 7.87
C ALA A 58 -6.96 24.80 8.29
N SER A 59 -8.29 24.73 8.36
CA SER A 59 -9.09 25.84 8.88
C SER A 59 -8.76 26.16 10.34
N GLY A 60 -8.46 25.16 11.18
CA GLY A 60 -8.04 25.36 12.56
C GLY A 60 -6.68 26.06 12.66
N PHE A 61 -5.71 25.59 11.88
CA PHE A 61 -4.36 26.16 11.83
C PHE A 61 -4.39 27.64 11.42
N LYS A 62 -5.17 27.99 10.38
CA LYS A 62 -5.35 29.39 9.94
C LYS A 62 -5.86 30.32 11.04
N ARG A 63 -6.79 29.83 11.88
CA ARG A 63 -7.34 30.63 13.00
C ARG A 63 -6.33 30.88 14.11
N VAL A 64 -5.43 29.91 14.38
CA VAL A 64 -4.39 30.05 15.40
C VAL A 64 -3.36 31.10 15.01
N PHE A 65 -2.98 31.16 13.73
CA PHE A 65 -1.98 32.12 13.24
C PHE A 65 -2.58 33.47 12.80
N LYS A 66 -3.91 33.66 12.89
CA LYS A 66 -4.64 34.86 12.41
C LYS A 66 -4.36 35.22 10.94
N VAL A 67 -3.91 34.24 10.15
CA VAL A 67 -3.67 34.37 8.71
C VAL A 67 -4.90 33.80 8.00
N LYS A 68 -5.56 34.63 7.18
CA LYS A 68 -6.84 34.27 6.53
C LYS A 68 -6.65 33.29 5.37
N ASP A 69 -5.59 33.50 4.59
CA ASP A 69 -5.17 32.68 3.46
C ASP A 69 -3.64 32.58 3.47
N PHE A 70 -3.06 31.40 3.22
CA PHE A 70 -1.59 31.23 3.17
C PHE A 70 -0.93 31.93 1.96
N GLY A 71 -1.72 32.58 1.11
CA GLY A 71 -1.27 33.45 0.02
C GLY A 71 -2.38 33.73 -1.00
N ASP A 72 -2.31 34.86 -1.68
CA ASP A 72 -3.18 35.21 -2.83
C ASP A 72 -2.66 34.58 -4.12
N SER A 73 -2.59 33.24 -4.17
CA SER A 73 -2.08 32.55 -5.37
C SER A 73 -2.94 32.81 -6.60
N ILE A 74 -4.24 33.06 -6.43
CA ILE A 74 -5.18 33.46 -7.49
C ILE A 74 -6.20 34.46 -6.91
N PRO A 75 -6.31 35.69 -7.44
CA PRO A 75 -7.23 36.70 -6.91
C PRO A 75 -8.68 36.21 -7.00
N GLY A 76 -9.34 36.08 -5.85
CA GLY A 76 -10.73 35.66 -5.72
C GLY A 76 -10.99 34.15 -5.61
N HIS A 77 -9.97 33.29 -5.54
CA HIS A 77 -10.13 31.82 -5.47
C HIS A 77 -9.49 31.13 -4.24
N GLY A 78 -8.88 31.91 -3.35
CA GLY A 78 -8.16 31.42 -2.16
C GLY A 78 -6.74 30.94 -2.47
N GLY A 79 -6.00 30.54 -1.43
CA GLY A 79 -4.63 30.05 -1.54
C GLY A 79 -4.56 28.60 -2.05
N ILE A 80 -3.53 28.26 -2.84
CA ILE A 80 -3.27 26.87 -3.29
C ILE A 80 -3.15 25.91 -2.09
N THR A 81 -2.55 26.37 -0.99
CA THR A 81 -2.38 25.60 0.25
C THR A 81 -3.70 25.13 0.85
N ASP A 82 -4.78 25.90 0.68
CA ASP A 82 -6.13 25.56 1.17
C ASP A 82 -6.85 24.53 0.29
N ARG A 83 -6.35 24.27 -0.91
CA ARG A 83 -6.84 23.22 -1.80
C ARG A 83 -6.03 21.93 -1.67
N MET A 84 -4.82 22.04 -1.13
CA MET A 84 -3.86 20.94 -1.01
C MET A 84 -3.81 20.31 0.38
N ASP A 85 -4.52 20.87 1.36
CA ASP A 85 -4.61 20.36 2.72
C ASP A 85 -5.20 18.94 2.80
N CYS A 86 -6.36 18.71 2.18
CA CYS A 86 -6.96 17.38 2.09
C CYS A 86 -6.16 16.47 1.16
N GLN A 87 -5.59 17.02 0.08
CA GLN A 87 -4.82 16.25 -0.91
C GLN A 87 -3.52 15.71 -0.32
N MET A 88 -2.84 16.48 0.54
CA MET A 88 -1.62 16.03 1.21
C MET A 88 -1.91 14.88 2.17
N VAL A 89 -2.97 15.00 2.98
CA VAL A 89 -3.40 13.93 3.90
C VAL A 89 -3.76 12.66 3.11
N MET A 90 -4.56 12.82 2.06
CA MET A 90 -4.96 11.70 1.20
C MET A 90 -3.77 11.06 0.47
N ALA A 91 -2.82 11.85 -0.02
CA ALA A 91 -1.62 11.35 -0.70
C ALA A 91 -0.73 10.53 0.24
N VAL A 92 -0.50 11.01 1.46
CA VAL A 92 0.29 10.27 2.47
C VAL A 92 -0.41 8.96 2.83
N SER A 93 -1.72 8.99 3.09
CA SER A 93 -2.48 7.78 3.41
C SER A 93 -2.49 6.77 2.26
N ALA A 94 -2.67 7.23 1.01
CA ALA A 94 -2.65 6.37 -0.16
C ALA A 94 -1.26 5.74 -0.38
N TYR A 95 -0.18 6.50 -0.16
CA TYR A 95 1.19 6.00 -0.26
C TYR A 95 1.45 4.88 0.76
N ILE A 96 1.11 5.11 2.03
CA ILE A 96 1.28 4.11 3.08
C ILE A 96 0.46 2.86 2.76
N TYR A 97 -0.81 3.03 2.37
CA TYR A 97 -1.67 1.92 2.01
C TYR A 97 -1.10 1.09 0.85
N HIS A 98 -0.60 1.77 -0.19
CA HIS A 98 0.03 1.12 -1.33
C HIS A 98 1.25 0.29 -0.92
N GLN A 99 2.16 0.85 -0.12
CA GLN A 99 3.36 0.14 0.34
C GLN A 99 3.04 -1.02 1.29
N SER A 100 2.02 -0.88 2.13
CA SER A 100 1.65 -1.90 3.12
C SER A 100 0.81 -3.03 2.56
N PHE A 101 -0.11 -2.75 1.63
CA PHE A 101 -1.13 -3.72 1.20
C PHE A 101 -1.11 -4.07 -0.29
N VAL A 102 -0.57 -3.20 -1.15
CA VAL A 102 -0.61 -3.40 -2.61
C VAL A 102 0.73 -3.91 -3.15
N VAL A 103 1.84 -3.37 -2.65
CA VAL A 103 3.18 -3.78 -3.07
C VAL A 103 3.55 -5.11 -2.40
N PRO A 104 3.81 -6.19 -3.16
CA PRO A 104 4.34 -7.40 -2.58
C PRO A 104 5.74 -7.12 -2.03
N GLN A 105 5.92 -7.35 -0.73
CA GLN A 105 7.21 -7.22 -0.05
C GLN A 105 8.13 -8.38 -0.46
N SER A 106 8.76 -8.29 -1.63
CA SER A 106 9.79 -9.25 -2.04
C SER A 106 11.10 -8.93 -1.32
N ILE A 107 11.37 -9.64 -0.22
CA ILE A 107 12.66 -9.53 0.46
C ILE A 107 13.73 -10.15 -0.46
N SER A 108 14.55 -9.31 -1.07
CA SER A 108 15.72 -9.76 -1.85
C SER A 108 16.81 -10.27 -0.91
N VAL A 109 17.60 -11.25 -1.37
CA VAL A 109 18.81 -11.72 -0.66
C VAL A 109 19.76 -10.55 -0.39
N GLU A 110 19.82 -9.58 -1.30
CA GLU A 110 20.64 -8.37 -1.16
C GLU A 110 20.17 -7.50 0.01
N MET A 111 18.86 -7.35 0.19
CA MET A 111 18.30 -6.57 1.32
C MET A 111 18.59 -7.25 2.66
N ILE A 112 18.50 -8.59 2.70
CA ILE A 112 18.85 -9.36 3.90
C ILE A 112 20.34 -9.20 4.21
N LEU A 113 21.19 -9.30 3.18
CA LEU A 113 22.63 -9.18 3.33
C LEU A 113 23.02 -7.79 3.84
N ASP A 114 22.45 -6.72 3.27
CA ASP A 114 22.68 -5.35 3.72
C ASP A 114 22.22 -5.14 5.18
N GLN A 115 21.05 -5.69 5.53
CA GLN A 115 20.53 -5.64 6.90
C GLN A 115 21.43 -6.39 7.90
N ILE A 116 22.03 -7.52 7.48
CA ILE A 116 22.99 -8.27 8.29
C ILE A 116 24.28 -7.48 8.48
N LEU A 117 24.85 -6.96 7.39
CA LEU A 117 26.12 -6.22 7.42
C LEU A 117 26.02 -4.92 8.22
N THR A 118 24.87 -4.26 8.18
CA THR A 118 24.65 -2.97 8.85
C THR A 118 24.31 -3.13 10.34
N ASN A 119 23.60 -4.20 10.73
CA ASN A 119 23.10 -4.34 12.10
C ASN A 119 23.84 -5.34 12.98
N LEU A 120 24.59 -6.29 12.42
CA LEU A 120 25.31 -7.31 13.20
C LEU A 120 26.79 -6.98 13.30
N THR A 121 27.36 -7.29 14.46
CA THR A 121 28.82 -7.27 14.67
C THR A 121 29.49 -8.43 13.93
N PHE A 122 30.80 -8.33 13.70
CA PHE A 122 31.56 -9.37 13.00
C PHE A 122 31.42 -10.77 13.63
N GLU A 123 31.41 -10.84 14.97
CA GLU A 123 31.21 -12.09 15.72
C GLU A 123 29.82 -12.70 15.47
N GLU A 124 28.78 -11.88 15.47
CA GLU A 124 27.40 -12.31 15.19
C GLU A 124 27.23 -12.73 13.73
N GLN A 125 27.89 -12.05 12.80
CA GLN A 125 27.90 -12.42 11.38
C GLN A 125 28.55 -13.80 11.19
N HIS A 126 29.66 -14.08 11.86
CA HIS A 126 30.35 -15.36 11.80
C HIS A 126 29.52 -16.49 12.43
N ALA A 127 28.88 -16.23 13.57
CA ALA A 127 27.95 -17.18 14.21
C ALA A 127 26.75 -17.49 13.31
N LEU A 128 26.15 -16.48 12.67
CA LEU A 128 25.06 -16.64 11.72
C LEU A 128 25.48 -17.47 10.51
N TYR A 129 26.64 -17.18 9.91
CA TYR A 129 27.18 -17.94 8.79
C TYR A 129 27.36 -19.42 9.13
N THR A 130 27.93 -19.70 10.30
CA THR A 130 28.16 -21.08 10.78
C THR A 130 26.84 -21.83 10.95
N LYS A 131 25.84 -21.20 11.58
CA LYS A 131 24.50 -21.78 11.76
C LYS A 131 23.76 -22.00 10.44
N LEU A 132 23.87 -21.07 9.50
CA LEU A 132 23.26 -21.20 8.18
C LEU A 132 23.87 -22.39 7.42
N GLY A 133 25.19 -22.57 7.50
CA GLY A 133 25.91 -23.71 6.94
C GLY A 133 25.43 -25.06 7.49
N GLU A 134 25.29 -25.16 8.82
CA GLU A 134 24.77 -26.37 9.48
C GLU A 134 23.36 -26.74 8.96
N ILE A 135 22.44 -25.78 8.90
CA ILE A 135 21.05 -26.00 8.44
C ILE A 135 21.02 -26.45 6.97
N ILE A 136 21.83 -25.85 6.11
CA ILE A 136 21.89 -26.23 4.68
C ILE A 136 22.43 -27.66 4.54
N GLN A 137 23.46 -28.00 5.31
CA GLN A 137 24.06 -29.33 5.27
C GLN A 137 23.07 -30.40 5.77
N GLU A 138 22.32 -30.14 6.84
CA GLU A 138 21.24 -31.02 7.30
C GLU A 138 20.15 -31.23 6.24
N ARG A 139 19.73 -30.16 5.55
CA ARG A 139 18.71 -30.27 4.47
C ARG A 139 19.20 -31.05 3.26
N LEU A 140 20.50 -30.99 2.95
CA LEU A 140 21.10 -31.77 1.86
C LEU A 140 21.19 -33.24 2.23
N VAL A 141 21.61 -33.55 3.45
CA VAL A 141 21.72 -34.93 3.96
C VAL A 141 20.33 -35.57 4.13
N GLY A 142 19.33 -34.84 4.62
CA GLY A 142 17.95 -35.35 4.77
C GLY A 142 17.15 -35.50 3.46
N ARG A 143 17.71 -35.07 2.32
CA ARG A 143 17.17 -35.31 0.97
C ARG A 143 17.86 -36.47 0.23
N SER A 144 18.88 -37.09 0.85
CA SER A 144 19.63 -38.25 0.34
C SER A 144 19.06 -39.55 0.90
#